data_AF-A0A922M7Z6-F1
#
_entry.id   AF-A0A922M7Z6-F1
#
_cell.length_a   1.000
_cell.length_b   1.000
_cell.length_c   1.000
_cell.angle_alpha   90.00
_cell.angle_beta   90.00
_cell.angle_gamma   90.00
#
_symmetry.space_group_name_H-M   'P 1'
#
loop_
_entity.id
_entity.type
_entity.pdbx_description
1 polymer ?
#
loop_
_entity_poly.entity_id
_entity_poly.type
_entity_poly.pdbx_seq_one_letter_code
_entity_poly.pdbx_strand_id
1 'polypeptide(L)'
;MIQHIIKQVLLRNNVDTPLHDYSDVEILVSRVTAYSKEGVMIPEELLDTVMQKASEFALAPHKQIGLLSLSQKTRVHDSDDMLKIAQFTVELFRTEWPDSDYAEELTDEALLGEEGRRDAFSKFLSLADSWQRKKALVDVLHCWPPTRSSEARSLHCTYVHHLLADRRDQAEKLMLIKLLLQRPVLAEEEVKWLADNVAPESVINAIWVVLLSKSENFKDNILNLALQHKNHEVDDDLIKELLDNGMFIKLVPCPLYSAFVNYIITKEAAGDDAAARQYTVDWAIGELTGANYLAEAGHLKLTSAGVPASLRGFSQAVACGLAESARTCAYSKDILED
;
A
#
# COMPACT_ATOMS: atom_id res chain seq x y z
N MET A 1 -14.82 22.93 -7.14
CA MET A 1 -16.20 23.16 -6.66
C MET A 1 -16.48 22.38 -5.36
N ILE A 2 -16.24 21.07 -5.32
CA ILE A 2 -16.42 20.22 -4.12
C ILE A 2 -15.54 20.68 -2.94
N GLN A 3 -14.24 20.97 -3.16
CA GLN A 3 -13.35 21.49 -2.13
C GLN A 3 -13.82 22.83 -1.52
N HIS A 4 -14.50 23.67 -2.29
CA HIS A 4 -15.03 24.94 -1.81
C HIS A 4 -16.31 24.74 -0.97
N ILE A 5 -17.13 23.76 -1.35
CA ILE A 5 -18.34 23.36 -0.60
C ILE A 5 -17.95 22.70 0.72
N ILE A 6 -16.96 21.79 0.73
CA ILE A 6 -16.45 21.15 1.96
C ILE A 6 -15.82 22.18 2.89
N LYS A 7 -15.01 23.12 2.36
CA LYS A 7 -14.45 24.23 3.13
C LYS A 7 -15.55 25.12 3.73
N GLN A 8 -16.60 25.42 2.97
CA GLN A 8 -17.74 26.20 3.49
C GLN A 8 -18.59 25.43 4.51
N VAL A 9 -18.75 24.11 4.38
CA VAL A 9 -19.47 23.28 5.35
C VAL A 9 -18.67 23.11 6.64
N LEU A 10 -17.35 22.90 6.55
CA LEU A 10 -16.48 22.81 7.73
C LEU A 10 -16.34 24.15 8.46
N LEU A 11 -16.33 25.28 7.75
CA LEU A 11 -16.27 26.61 8.36
C LEU A 11 -17.63 27.08 8.90
N ARG A 12 -18.74 26.87 8.18
CA ARG A 12 -20.09 27.23 8.67
C ARG A 12 -20.52 26.44 9.91
N ASN A 13 -20.06 25.20 10.06
CA ASN A 13 -20.37 24.37 11.22
C ASN A 13 -19.34 24.51 12.36
N ASN A 14 -18.33 25.38 12.27
CA ASN A 14 -17.33 25.56 13.34
C ASN A 14 -17.22 26.98 13.89
N VAL A 15 -17.66 28.02 13.18
CA VAL A 15 -17.51 29.38 13.71
C VAL A 15 -18.57 29.72 14.77
N ASP A 16 -19.77 29.10 14.73
CA ASP A 16 -20.88 29.46 15.63
C ASP A 16 -21.63 28.28 16.28
N THR A 17 -21.26 27.02 16.02
CA THR A 17 -21.87 25.88 16.70
C THR A 17 -21.03 25.49 17.91
N PRO A 18 -21.54 25.64 19.13
CA PRO A 18 -20.77 25.32 20.32
C PRO A 18 -20.60 23.80 20.39
N LEU A 19 -19.37 23.33 20.21
CA LEU A 19 -18.96 21.96 20.48
C LEU A 19 -19.10 21.71 21.98
N HIS A 20 -20.27 21.21 22.40
CA HIS A 20 -20.62 21.03 23.82
C HIS A 20 -20.47 19.60 24.31
N ASP A 21 -20.31 18.61 23.41
CA ASP A 21 -20.31 17.20 23.77
C ASP A 21 -19.09 16.44 23.18
N TYR A 22 -18.60 15.46 23.94
CA TYR A 22 -17.48 14.58 23.58
C TYR A 22 -17.72 13.87 22.23
N SER A 23 -18.97 13.46 21.99
CA SER A 23 -19.42 12.80 20.76
C SER A 23 -19.25 13.69 19.51
N ASP A 24 -19.53 14.99 19.64
CA ASP A 24 -19.44 15.93 18.52
C ASP A 24 -17.99 16.18 18.11
N VAL A 25 -17.09 16.28 19.10
CA VAL A 25 -15.65 16.40 18.85
C VAL A 25 -15.09 15.11 18.23
N GLU A 26 -15.55 13.94 18.68
CA GLU A 26 -15.15 12.66 18.11
C GLU A 26 -15.57 12.49 16.63
N ILE A 27 -16.79 12.92 16.30
CA ILE A 27 -17.30 12.94 14.91
C ILE A 27 -16.52 13.93 14.07
N LEU A 28 -16.21 15.11 14.60
CA LEU A 28 -15.44 16.13 13.91
C LEU A 28 -14.02 15.63 13.58
N VAL A 29 -13.32 15.04 14.55
CA VAL A 29 -11.98 14.45 14.34
C VAL A 29 -12.02 13.33 13.31
N SER A 30 -13.05 12.48 13.36
CA SER A 30 -13.23 11.40 12.39
C SER A 30 -13.45 11.93 10.96
N ARG A 31 -14.26 12.99 10.82
CA ARG A 31 -14.50 13.65 9.52
C ARG A 31 -13.27 14.38 9.00
N VAL A 32 -12.56 15.12 9.84
CA VAL A 32 -11.30 15.80 9.48
C VAL A 32 -10.26 14.78 9.02
N THR A 33 -10.15 13.65 9.71
CA THR A 33 -9.25 12.56 9.31
C THR A 33 -9.67 11.92 7.98
N ALA A 34 -10.97 11.71 7.75
CA ALA A 34 -11.49 11.20 6.48
C ALA A 34 -11.22 12.15 5.31
N TYR A 35 -11.50 13.44 5.47
CA TYR A 35 -11.23 14.45 4.43
C TYR A 35 -9.74 14.60 4.13
N SER A 36 -8.86 14.43 5.12
CA SER A 36 -7.42 14.41 4.89
C SER A 36 -6.97 13.20 4.07
N LYS A 37 -7.57 12.03 4.31
CA LYS A 37 -7.31 10.81 3.50
C LYS A 37 -7.77 10.98 2.05
N GLU A 38 -8.81 11.77 1.82
CA GLU A 38 -9.27 12.17 0.48
C GLU A 38 -8.43 13.28 -0.18
N GLY A 39 -7.35 13.74 0.48
CA GLY A 39 -6.44 14.74 -0.07
C GLY A 39 -6.94 16.19 0.03
N VAL A 40 -7.93 16.47 0.88
CA VAL A 40 -8.41 17.84 1.13
C VAL A 40 -7.41 18.58 2.00
N MET A 41 -6.96 19.75 1.54
CA MET A 41 -6.14 20.67 2.34
C MET A 41 -6.99 21.30 3.44
N ILE A 42 -6.70 20.93 4.69
CA ILE A 42 -7.43 21.41 5.86
C ILE A 42 -6.73 22.69 6.37
N PRO A 43 -7.47 23.78 6.65
CA PRO A 43 -6.89 24.99 7.23
C PRO A 43 -6.24 24.75 8.60
N GLU A 44 -5.08 25.34 8.85
CA GLU A 44 -4.32 25.17 10.11
C GLU A 44 -5.09 25.68 11.34
N GLU A 45 -5.76 26.83 11.23
CA GLU A 45 -6.60 27.40 12.29
C GLU A 45 -7.70 26.42 12.76
N LEU A 46 -8.20 25.59 11.84
CA LEU A 46 -9.19 24.57 12.15
C LEU A 46 -8.56 23.38 12.87
N LEU A 47 -7.35 22.96 12.47
CA LEU A 47 -6.62 21.88 13.12
C LEU A 47 -6.21 22.26 14.54
N ASP A 48 -5.73 23.49 14.76
CA ASP A 48 -5.37 23.98 16.09
C ASP A 48 -6.58 24.05 17.02
N THR A 49 -7.71 24.56 16.52
CA THR A 49 -8.98 24.60 17.27
C THR A 49 -9.47 23.19 17.61
N VAL A 50 -9.41 22.26 16.65
CA VAL A 50 -9.83 20.87 16.85
C VAL A 50 -8.88 20.15 17.81
N MET A 51 -7.58 20.41 17.77
CA MET A 51 -6.60 19.84 18.70
C MET A 51 -6.80 20.36 20.12
N GLN A 52 -7.03 21.68 20.28
CA GLN A 52 -7.30 22.27 21.59
C GLN A 52 -8.58 21.65 22.18
N LYS A 53 -9.66 21.54 21.39
CA LYS A 53 -10.88 20.86 21.81
C LYS A 53 -10.65 19.36 22.08
N ALA A 54 -9.83 18.68 21.29
CA ALA A 54 -9.51 17.27 21.51
C ALA A 54 -8.75 17.02 22.81
N SER A 55 -7.89 17.97 23.22
CA SER A 55 -7.23 17.94 24.54
C SER A 55 -8.19 18.29 25.68
N GLU A 56 -9.09 19.27 25.48
CA GLU A 56 -10.10 19.67 26.49
C GLU A 56 -11.08 18.53 26.81
N PHE A 57 -11.42 17.70 25.82
CA PHE A 57 -12.34 16.57 25.98
C PHE A 57 -11.64 15.22 26.22
N ALA A 58 -10.31 15.19 26.43
CA ALA A 58 -9.52 13.98 26.70
C ALA A 58 -9.77 12.84 25.67
N LEU A 59 -9.80 13.18 24.37
CA LEU A 59 -9.93 12.20 23.31
C LEU A 59 -8.75 11.22 23.30
N ALA A 60 -9.00 10.00 22.84
CA ALA A 60 -8.01 8.94 22.87
C ALA A 60 -6.68 9.32 22.17
N PRO A 61 -5.50 8.94 22.72
CA PRO A 61 -4.19 9.40 22.24
C PRO A 61 -3.94 9.14 20.75
N HIS A 62 -4.47 8.02 20.23
CA HIS A 62 -4.37 7.69 18.79
C HIS A 62 -5.04 8.73 17.88
N LYS A 63 -6.11 9.40 18.34
CA LYS A 63 -6.80 10.46 17.58
C LYS A 63 -6.03 11.77 17.65
N GLN A 64 -5.42 12.06 18.79
CA GLN A 64 -4.62 13.28 19.00
C GLN A 64 -3.30 13.22 18.21
N ILE A 65 -2.60 12.08 18.22
CA ILE A 65 -1.43 11.83 17.36
C ILE A 65 -1.83 11.86 15.88
N GLY A 66 -2.96 11.23 15.54
CA GLY A 66 -3.51 11.28 14.19
C GLY A 66 -3.67 12.71 13.68
N LEU A 67 -4.27 13.61 14.47
CA LEU A 67 -4.43 15.03 14.12
C LEU A 67 -3.10 15.79 14.02
N LEU A 68 -2.15 15.51 14.92
CA LEU A 68 -0.81 16.08 14.88
C LEU A 68 -0.08 15.72 13.58
N SER A 69 -0.18 14.47 13.13
CA SER A 69 0.38 14.05 11.85
C SER A 69 -0.20 14.84 10.67
N LEU A 70 -1.44 15.35 10.79
CA LEU A 70 -2.11 16.13 9.74
C LEU A 70 -1.70 17.61 9.76
N SER A 71 -1.54 18.20 10.95
CA SER A 71 -1.06 19.58 11.14
C SER A 71 0.37 19.77 10.62
N GLN A 72 1.21 18.74 10.77
CA GLN A 72 2.61 18.77 10.31
C GLN A 72 2.81 18.74 8.79
N LYS A 73 1.75 18.69 7.96
CA LYS A 73 1.87 18.81 6.49
C LYS A 73 2.52 20.13 6.04
N THR A 74 2.63 21.13 6.91
CA THR A 74 3.05 22.49 6.55
C THR A 74 4.23 23.08 7.34
N ARG A 75 4.74 22.45 8.41
CA ARG A 75 5.80 23.03 9.26
C ARG A 75 7.04 22.15 9.45
N VAL A 76 8.19 22.83 9.54
CA VAL A 76 9.41 22.36 10.19
C VAL A 76 9.15 22.37 11.70
N HIS A 77 9.50 21.31 12.41
CA HIS A 77 9.20 21.11 13.84
C HIS A 77 9.64 22.32 14.71
N ASP A 78 8.68 23.13 15.16
CA ASP A 78 8.90 24.11 16.23
C ASP A 78 9.09 23.37 17.57
N SER A 79 9.82 23.96 18.53
CA SER A 79 10.12 23.32 19.82
C SER A 79 8.87 22.94 20.63
N ASP A 80 7.81 23.74 20.51
CA ASP A 80 6.54 23.51 21.21
C ASP A 80 5.74 22.36 20.61
N ASP A 81 5.88 22.12 19.30
CA ASP A 81 5.26 20.98 18.63
C ASP A 81 5.97 19.69 19.03
N MET A 82 7.30 19.72 19.20
CA MET A 82 8.07 18.58 19.68
C MET A 82 7.70 18.15 21.09
N LEU A 83 7.43 19.10 21.99
CA LEU A 83 6.98 18.79 23.35
C LEU A 83 5.62 18.08 23.33
N LYS A 84 4.67 18.58 22.55
CA LYS A 84 3.34 17.95 22.40
C LYS A 84 3.46 16.55 21.80
N ILE A 85 4.28 16.37 20.76
CA ILE A 85 4.51 15.05 20.14
C ILE A 85 5.05 14.07 21.18
N ALA A 86 6.04 14.49 21.97
CA ALA A 86 6.61 13.66 23.03
C ALA A 86 5.56 13.27 24.08
N GLN A 87 4.78 14.23 24.57
CA GLN A 87 3.71 13.99 25.56
C GLN A 87 2.68 12.99 25.06
N PHE A 88 2.10 13.21 23.88
CA PHE A 88 1.10 12.29 23.35
C PHE A 88 1.71 10.93 22.98
N THR A 89 2.98 10.87 22.58
CA THR A 89 3.67 9.59 22.35
C THR A 89 3.79 8.79 23.64
N VAL A 90 4.16 9.42 24.76
CA VAL A 90 4.21 8.76 26.08
C VAL A 90 2.82 8.28 26.48
N GLU A 91 1.78 9.11 26.32
CA GLU A 91 0.39 8.73 26.63
C GLU A 91 -0.09 7.55 25.78
N LEU A 92 0.23 7.54 24.48
CA LEU A 92 -0.10 6.43 23.59
C LEU A 92 0.63 5.15 24.02
N PHE A 93 1.93 5.22 24.32
CA PHE A 93 2.68 4.05 24.76
C PHE A 93 2.18 3.51 26.11
N ARG A 94 1.84 4.36 27.07
CA ARG A 94 1.21 3.93 28.33
C ARG A 94 -0.16 3.29 28.14
N THR A 95 -0.92 3.77 27.16
CA THR A 95 -2.25 3.23 26.85
C THR A 95 -2.16 1.85 26.19
N GLU A 96 -1.21 1.67 25.26
CA GLU A 96 -1.10 0.44 24.45
C GLU A 96 -0.18 -0.62 25.08
N TRP A 97 0.74 -0.22 25.96
CA TRP A 97 1.61 -1.10 26.76
C TRP A 97 1.48 -0.84 28.27
N PRO A 98 0.27 -1.04 28.85
CA PRO A 98 0.08 -0.87 30.30
C PRO A 98 0.89 -1.89 31.12
N ASP A 99 1.24 -3.03 30.52
CA ASP A 99 1.98 -4.12 31.16
C ASP A 99 3.50 -3.94 31.12
N SER A 100 4.00 -2.82 30.59
CA SER A 100 5.43 -2.57 30.40
C SER A 100 5.96 -1.57 31.42
N ASP A 101 6.86 -2.03 32.28
CA ASP A 101 7.61 -1.15 33.21
C ASP A 101 8.31 0.01 32.47
N TYR A 102 8.75 -0.25 31.23
CA TYR A 102 9.39 0.75 30.40
C TYR A 102 8.44 1.86 29.93
N ALA A 103 7.14 1.58 29.75
CA ALA A 103 6.16 2.60 29.39
C ALA A 103 5.84 3.53 30.57
N GLU A 104 5.90 3.01 31.80
CA GLU A 104 5.73 3.83 33.00
C GLU A 104 6.93 4.77 33.21
N GLU A 105 8.15 4.24 33.06
CA GLU A 105 9.40 4.99 33.23
C GLU A 105 9.71 6.00 32.10
N LEU A 106 9.09 5.85 30.92
CA LEU A 106 9.32 6.74 29.79
C LEU A 106 8.81 8.15 30.09
N THR A 107 9.71 9.14 29.97
CA THR A 107 9.36 10.56 30.09
C THR A 107 9.35 11.24 28.73
N ASP A 108 8.61 12.34 28.62
CA ASP A 108 8.53 13.15 27.41
C ASP A 108 9.87 13.82 27.10
N GLU A 109 10.69 14.17 28.10
CA GLU A 109 12.03 14.73 27.87
C GLU A 109 12.97 13.74 27.16
N ALA A 110 12.83 12.44 27.44
CA ALA A 110 13.61 11.41 26.75
C ALA A 110 13.31 11.36 25.25
N LEU A 111 12.07 11.63 24.85
CA LEU A 111 11.63 11.59 23.44
C LEU A 111 11.95 12.87 22.65
N LEU A 112 12.43 13.93 23.31
CA LEU A 112 12.92 15.12 22.61
C LEU A 112 14.21 14.82 21.83
N GLY A 113 15.06 13.96 22.38
CA GLY A 113 16.30 13.50 21.76
C GLY A 113 16.09 12.42 20.70
N GLU A 114 16.95 12.42 19.67
CA GLU A 114 16.95 11.37 18.64
C GLU A 114 17.28 9.99 19.25
N GLU A 115 18.23 9.94 20.18
CA GLU A 115 18.63 8.71 20.86
C GLU A 115 17.50 8.09 21.69
N GLY A 116 16.77 8.90 22.46
CA GLY A 116 15.66 8.42 23.25
C GLY A 116 14.48 7.95 22.39
N ARG A 117 14.19 8.63 21.27
CA ARG A 117 13.23 8.14 20.26
C ARG A 117 13.64 6.78 19.70
N ARG A 118 14.90 6.63 19.30
CA ARG A 118 15.43 5.36 18.77
C ARG A 118 15.31 4.23 19.79
N ASP A 119 15.73 4.47 21.02
CA ASP A 119 15.72 3.47 22.08
C ASP A 119 14.29 3.07 22.47
N ALA A 120 13.39 4.05 22.59
CA ALA A 120 11.97 3.79 22.84
C ALA A 120 11.36 2.96 21.71
N PHE A 121 11.59 3.36 20.46
CA PHE A 121 11.08 2.63 19.31
C PHE A 121 11.58 1.19 19.27
N SER A 122 12.87 0.96 19.48
CA SER A 122 13.43 -0.41 19.47
C SER A 122 12.82 -1.28 20.57
N LYS A 123 12.58 -0.72 21.76
CA LYS A 123 11.95 -1.45 22.87
C LYS A 123 10.50 -1.78 22.57
N PHE A 124 9.67 -0.81 22.17
CA PHE A 124 8.27 -1.06 21.85
C PHE A 124 8.08 -1.93 20.60
N LEU A 125 8.98 -1.87 19.63
CA LEU A 125 8.99 -2.78 18.48
C LEU A 125 9.16 -4.23 18.93
N SER A 126 10.04 -4.51 19.89
CA SER A 126 10.25 -5.87 20.42
C SER A 126 9.06 -6.39 21.25
N LEU A 127 8.23 -5.49 21.76
CA LEU A 127 7.04 -5.79 22.56
C LEU A 127 5.73 -5.70 21.76
N ALA A 128 5.79 -5.40 20.45
CA ALA A 128 4.61 -5.22 19.61
C ALA A 128 4.10 -6.57 19.09
N ASP A 129 3.19 -7.18 19.85
CA ASP A 129 2.58 -8.47 19.55
C ASP A 129 1.17 -8.37 18.93
N SER A 130 0.43 -7.28 19.21
CA SER A 130 -0.92 -7.05 18.72
C SER A 130 -0.98 -6.07 17.54
N TRP A 131 -2.07 -6.13 16.78
CA TRP A 131 -2.37 -5.16 15.71
C TRP A 131 -2.35 -3.72 16.22
N GLN A 132 -2.98 -3.46 17.37
CA GLN A 132 -3.10 -2.14 17.96
C GLN A 132 -1.73 -1.57 18.34
N ARG A 133 -0.88 -2.38 18.96
CA ARG A 133 0.51 -2.03 19.28
C ARG A 133 1.34 -1.74 18.04
N LYS A 134 1.21 -2.56 16.99
CA LYS A 134 1.87 -2.31 15.70
C LYS A 134 1.38 -1.01 15.06
N LYS A 135 0.06 -0.77 15.05
CA LYS A 135 -0.53 0.46 14.52
C LYS A 135 -0.08 1.70 15.30
N ALA A 136 0.02 1.62 16.62
CA ALA A 136 0.53 2.71 17.46
C ALA A 136 1.94 3.13 17.04
N LEU A 137 2.83 2.18 16.70
CA LEU A 137 4.15 2.50 16.16
C LEU A 137 4.08 3.25 14.81
N VAL A 138 3.13 2.91 13.94
CA VAL A 138 2.90 3.66 12.69
C VAL A 138 2.47 5.09 12.98
N ASP A 139 1.49 5.26 13.88
CA ASP A 139 0.96 6.58 14.24
C ASP A 139 2.08 7.47 14.84
N VAL A 140 2.97 6.89 15.65
CA VAL A 140 4.13 7.58 16.22
C VAL A 140 5.15 7.98 15.15
N LEU A 141 5.50 7.06 14.25
CA LEU A 141 6.47 7.33 13.18
C LEU A 141 6.00 8.45 12.23
N HIS A 142 4.69 8.58 12.02
CA HIS A 142 4.12 9.68 11.22
C HIS A 142 4.28 11.07 11.84
N CYS A 143 4.45 11.15 13.16
CA CYS A 143 4.57 12.41 13.89
C CYS A 143 6.00 12.74 14.30
N TRP A 144 6.87 11.74 14.38
CA TRP A 144 8.24 11.93 14.78
C TRP A 144 9.07 12.59 13.67
N PRO A 145 10.03 13.45 14.04
CA PRO A 145 11.01 13.94 13.08
C PRO A 145 11.84 12.80 12.52
N PRO A 146 12.44 12.96 11.32
CA PRO A 146 13.33 11.97 10.73
C PRO A 146 14.40 11.53 11.73
N THR A 147 14.26 10.29 12.21
CA THR A 147 15.11 9.69 13.24
C THR A 147 15.80 8.48 12.64
N ARG A 148 17.12 8.40 12.79
CA ARG A 148 17.93 7.31 12.25
C ARG A 148 18.21 6.26 13.32
N SER A 149 18.26 5.02 12.89
CA SER A 149 18.77 3.88 13.64
C SER A 149 20.29 3.96 13.73
N SER A 150 20.87 3.10 14.57
CA SER A 150 22.33 2.94 14.71
C SER A 150 23.02 2.58 13.40
N GLU A 151 22.31 1.98 12.45
CA GLU A 151 22.80 1.60 11.12
C GLU A 151 22.64 2.70 10.06
N ALA A 152 22.39 3.95 10.49
CA ALA A 152 22.14 5.11 9.64
C ALA A 152 20.88 5.04 8.76
N ARG A 153 20.04 3.99 8.90
CA ARG A 153 18.73 3.86 8.24
C ARG A 153 17.65 4.57 9.06
N SER A 154 16.57 5.01 8.44
CA SER A 154 15.42 5.56 9.14
C SER A 154 14.71 4.51 10.01
N LEU A 155 14.05 4.96 11.09
CA LEU A 155 13.16 4.09 11.86
C LEU A 155 12.00 3.55 11.00
N HIS A 156 11.56 4.31 9.99
CA HIS A 156 10.58 3.88 9.00
C HIS A 156 11.06 2.64 8.23
N CYS A 157 12.29 2.68 7.70
CA CYS A 157 12.90 1.53 7.02
C CYS A 157 13.05 0.32 7.96
N THR A 158 13.49 0.56 9.19
CA THR A 158 13.65 -0.49 10.21
C THR A 158 12.31 -1.18 10.51
N TYR A 159 11.23 -0.41 10.62
CA TYR A 159 9.89 -0.94 10.85
C TYR A 159 9.37 -1.75 9.67
N VAL A 160 9.48 -1.22 8.44
CA VAL A 160 9.06 -1.92 7.23
C VAL A 160 9.83 -3.22 7.08
N HIS A 161 11.14 -3.22 7.32
CA HIS A 161 11.94 -4.44 7.32
C HIS A 161 11.44 -5.46 8.35
N HIS A 162 11.12 -5.03 9.57
CA HIS A 162 10.55 -5.92 10.58
C HIS A 162 9.23 -6.55 10.13
N LEU A 163 8.35 -5.77 9.49
CA LEU A 163 7.09 -6.29 8.93
C LEU A 163 7.32 -7.28 7.78
N LEU A 164 8.30 -7.02 6.90
CA LEU A 164 8.63 -7.88 5.76
C LEU A 164 9.42 -9.16 6.15
N ALA A 165 10.12 -9.15 7.29
CA ALA A 165 10.92 -10.29 7.74
C ALA A 165 10.06 -11.41 8.36
N ASP A 166 8.95 -11.06 9.01
CA ASP A 166 8.05 -12.04 9.60
C ASP A 166 7.07 -12.59 8.55
N ARG A 167 6.87 -13.91 8.55
CA ARG A 167 6.10 -14.64 7.54
C ARG A 167 4.60 -14.69 7.81
N ARG A 168 4.17 -14.38 9.03
CA ARG A 168 2.74 -14.46 9.43
C ARG A 168 1.95 -13.22 9.02
N ASP A 169 0.63 -13.32 8.94
CA ASP A 169 -0.28 -12.17 8.83
C ASP A 169 0.07 -11.14 7.74
N GLN A 170 0.41 -11.61 6.53
CA GLN A 170 0.86 -10.73 5.42
C GLN A 170 -0.17 -9.65 5.04
N ALA A 171 -1.47 -9.96 5.14
CA ALA A 171 -2.54 -9.01 4.86
C ALA A 171 -2.59 -7.87 5.90
N GLU A 172 -2.44 -8.22 7.18
CA GLU A 172 -2.34 -7.26 8.29
C GLU A 172 -1.14 -6.32 8.05
N LYS A 173 0.02 -6.89 7.76
CA LYS A 173 1.25 -6.14 7.48
C LYS A 173 1.15 -5.23 6.28
N LEU A 174 0.48 -5.70 5.22
CA LEU A 174 0.24 -4.88 4.04
C LEU A 174 -0.55 -3.62 4.40
N MET A 175 -1.57 -3.74 5.26
CA MET A 175 -2.33 -2.58 5.73
C MET A 175 -1.44 -1.60 6.51
N LEU A 176 -0.54 -2.07 7.39
CA LEU A 176 0.40 -1.20 8.12
C LEU A 176 1.40 -0.51 7.18
N ILE A 177 1.94 -1.25 6.20
CA ILE A 177 2.84 -0.69 5.19
C ILE A 177 2.12 0.39 4.38
N LYS A 178 0.89 0.11 3.92
CA LYS A 178 0.06 1.08 3.19
C LYS A 178 -0.24 2.31 4.04
N LEU A 179 -0.51 2.14 5.34
CA LEU A 179 -0.72 3.26 6.27
C LEU A 179 0.57 4.07 6.46
N LEU A 180 1.70 3.41 6.70
CA LEU A 180 2.98 4.07 6.92
C LEU A 180 3.41 4.88 5.69
N LEU A 181 3.34 4.27 4.51
CA LEU A 181 3.82 4.83 3.25
C LEU A 181 2.76 5.61 2.47
N GLN A 182 1.69 6.08 3.11
CA GLN A 182 0.81 7.11 2.52
C GLN A 182 1.59 8.38 2.16
N ARG A 183 2.76 8.58 2.79
CA ARG A 183 3.72 9.63 2.48
C ARG A 183 5.04 8.97 2.08
N PRO A 184 5.75 9.45 1.06
CA PRO A 184 7.07 8.94 0.73
C PRO A 184 8.06 9.41 1.80
N VAL A 185 8.40 8.51 2.73
CA VAL A 185 9.35 8.80 3.83
C VAL A 185 10.69 8.08 3.64
N LEU A 186 10.73 7.05 2.77
CA LEU A 186 11.91 6.23 2.55
C LEU A 186 12.82 6.85 1.49
N ALA A 187 14.13 6.85 1.76
CA ALA A 187 15.13 7.21 0.76
C ALA A 187 15.32 6.08 -0.26
N GLU A 188 15.81 6.40 -1.47
CA GLU A 188 15.95 5.40 -2.54
C GLU A 188 16.87 4.23 -2.16
N GLU A 189 17.94 4.51 -1.43
CA GLU A 189 18.88 3.48 -0.93
C GLU A 189 18.17 2.50 0.03
N GLU A 190 17.23 2.99 0.83
CA GLU A 190 16.46 2.18 1.77
C GLU A 190 15.45 1.31 1.04
N VAL A 191 14.77 1.87 0.03
CA VAL A 191 13.83 1.12 -0.81
C VAL A 191 14.55 -0.02 -1.54
N LYS A 192 15.73 0.27 -2.09
CA LYS A 192 16.57 -0.75 -2.74
C LYS A 192 17.00 -1.83 -1.75
N TRP A 193 17.50 -1.43 -0.58
CA TRP A 193 17.92 -2.38 0.45
C TRP A 193 16.76 -3.26 0.92
N LEU A 194 15.56 -2.70 1.10
CA LEU A 194 14.36 -3.47 1.43
C LEU A 194 14.04 -4.47 0.32
N ALA A 195 14.03 -4.05 -0.94
CA ALA A 195 13.77 -4.94 -2.08
C ALA A 195 14.78 -6.12 -2.15
N ASP A 196 16.05 -5.87 -1.81
CA ASP A 196 17.11 -6.89 -1.84
C ASP A 196 17.03 -7.89 -0.67
N ASN A 197 16.39 -7.54 0.45
CA ASN A 197 16.38 -8.32 1.70
C ASN A 197 15.01 -8.91 2.06
N VAL A 198 14.15 -9.13 1.06
CA VAL A 198 12.78 -9.62 1.27
C VAL A 198 12.70 -11.14 1.30
N ALA A 199 11.92 -11.66 2.26
CA ALA A 199 11.53 -13.06 2.30
C ALA A 199 10.57 -13.38 1.13
N PRO A 200 10.64 -14.58 0.52
CA PRO A 200 9.84 -14.92 -0.65
C PRO A 200 8.32 -14.80 -0.41
N GLU A 201 7.87 -15.02 0.83
CA GLU A 201 6.48 -14.89 1.24
C GLU A 201 5.97 -13.43 1.33
N SER A 202 6.88 -12.46 1.42
CA SER A 202 6.56 -11.03 1.56
C SER A 202 6.85 -10.21 0.30
N VAL A 203 7.10 -10.88 -0.83
CA VAL A 203 7.39 -10.24 -2.12
C VAL A 203 6.26 -9.31 -2.57
N ILE A 204 5.00 -9.69 -2.37
CA ILE A 204 3.85 -8.83 -2.70
C ILE A 204 3.89 -7.54 -1.87
N ASN A 205 4.17 -7.65 -0.58
CA ASN A 205 4.28 -6.50 0.31
C ASN A 205 5.47 -5.61 -0.07
N ALA A 206 6.58 -6.20 -0.50
CA ALA A 206 7.74 -5.45 -1.02
C ALA A 206 7.42 -4.70 -2.32
N ILE A 207 6.66 -5.29 -3.25
CA ILE A 207 6.20 -4.60 -4.46
C ILE A 207 5.36 -3.37 -4.07
N TRP A 208 4.47 -3.49 -3.08
CA TRP A 208 3.73 -2.35 -2.55
C TRP A 208 4.64 -1.28 -1.94
N VAL A 209 5.67 -1.65 -1.18
CA VAL A 209 6.66 -0.69 -0.66
C VAL A 209 7.31 0.11 -1.80
N VAL A 210 7.75 -0.57 -2.86
CA VAL A 210 8.40 0.07 -4.00
C VAL A 210 7.44 1.00 -4.76
N LEU A 211 6.18 0.57 -4.96
CA LEU A 211 5.14 1.39 -5.58
C LEU A 211 4.81 2.65 -4.77
N LEU A 212 4.58 2.50 -3.47
CA LEU A 212 4.19 3.60 -2.59
C LEU A 212 5.33 4.61 -2.36
N SER A 213 6.58 4.14 -2.42
CA SER A 213 7.76 5.02 -2.24
C SER A 213 8.05 5.91 -3.45
N LYS A 214 7.48 5.61 -4.63
CA LYS A 214 7.65 6.39 -5.87
C LYS A 214 9.12 6.67 -6.26
N SER A 215 10.03 5.74 -5.95
CA SER A 215 11.47 5.83 -6.31
C SER A 215 11.66 5.89 -7.83
N GLU A 216 12.69 6.55 -8.35
CA GLU A 216 12.85 6.70 -9.82
C GLU A 216 13.03 5.35 -10.55
N ASN A 217 13.71 4.40 -9.90
CA ASN A 217 14.02 3.07 -10.43
C ASN A 217 13.01 1.98 -10.03
N PHE A 218 11.80 2.37 -9.61
CA PHE A 218 10.79 1.46 -9.09
C PHE A 218 10.46 0.31 -10.06
N LYS A 219 10.47 0.59 -11.38
CA LYS A 219 10.11 -0.39 -12.41
C LYS A 219 11.06 -1.59 -12.46
N ASP A 220 12.36 -1.36 -12.34
CA ASP A 220 13.34 -2.44 -12.46
C ASP A 220 13.44 -3.23 -11.15
N ASN A 221 13.24 -2.56 -10.00
CA ASN A 221 13.13 -3.22 -8.71
C ASN A 221 11.90 -4.14 -8.64
N ILE A 222 10.74 -3.68 -9.12
CA ILE A 222 9.53 -4.51 -9.21
C ILE A 222 9.75 -5.69 -10.15
N LEU A 223 10.44 -5.50 -11.27
CA LEU A 223 10.76 -6.59 -12.19
C LEU A 223 11.59 -7.67 -11.50
N ASN A 224 12.64 -7.27 -10.78
CA ASN A 224 13.50 -8.20 -10.03
C ASN A 224 12.72 -8.97 -8.96
N LEU A 225 11.86 -8.27 -8.21
CA LEU A 225 10.99 -8.88 -7.20
C LEU A 225 9.97 -9.85 -7.84
N ALA A 226 9.36 -9.45 -8.97
CA ALA A 226 8.39 -10.26 -9.70
C ALA A 226 9.00 -11.53 -10.31
N LEU A 227 10.29 -11.50 -10.69
CA LEU A 227 11.02 -12.68 -11.16
C LEU A 227 11.37 -13.64 -10.02
N GLN A 228 11.58 -13.14 -8.80
CA GLN A 228 11.80 -13.96 -7.62
C GLN A 228 10.50 -14.60 -7.09
N HIS A 229 9.36 -14.01 -7.44
CA HIS A 229 8.04 -14.49 -7.06
C HIS A 229 7.67 -15.81 -7.75
N LYS A 230 7.46 -16.87 -6.96
CA LYS A 230 7.30 -18.22 -7.51
C LYS A 230 5.93 -18.86 -7.48
N ASN A 231 4.87 -18.30 -6.87
CA ASN A 231 3.45 -18.76 -6.98
C ASN A 231 2.56 -18.19 -5.84
N HIS A 232 2.38 -16.87 -5.71
CA HIS A 232 1.31 -16.34 -4.83
C HIS A 232 0.19 -15.66 -5.63
N GLU A 233 -1.01 -15.74 -5.09
CA GLU A 233 -2.19 -15.05 -5.60
C GLU A 233 -1.96 -13.54 -5.49
N VAL A 234 -2.19 -12.86 -6.60
CA VAL A 234 -2.00 -11.42 -6.71
C VAL A 234 -3.38 -10.78 -6.65
N ASP A 235 -3.53 -9.80 -5.76
CA ASP A 235 -4.78 -9.06 -5.60
C ASP A 235 -5.03 -8.12 -6.80
N ASP A 236 -6.29 -7.99 -7.18
CA ASP A 236 -6.79 -7.12 -8.25
C ASP A 236 -6.37 -5.65 -8.04
N ASP A 237 -6.31 -5.21 -6.79
CA ASP A 237 -5.84 -3.87 -6.41
C ASP A 237 -4.38 -3.64 -6.77
N LEU A 238 -3.52 -4.66 -6.60
CA LEU A 238 -2.11 -4.56 -6.97
C LEU A 238 -1.95 -4.54 -8.50
N ILE A 239 -2.73 -5.35 -9.21
CA ILE A 239 -2.72 -5.38 -10.68
C ILE A 239 -3.10 -4.01 -11.23
N LYS A 240 -4.15 -3.39 -10.69
CA LYS A 240 -4.59 -2.06 -11.08
C LYS A 240 -3.49 -1.01 -10.87
N GLU A 241 -2.88 -0.97 -9.68
CA GLU A 241 -1.79 -0.02 -9.40
C GLU A 241 -0.56 -0.24 -10.30
N LEU A 242 -0.22 -1.49 -10.62
CA LEU A 242 0.87 -1.78 -11.56
C LEU A 242 0.53 -1.32 -12.99
N LEU A 243 -0.73 -1.46 -13.43
CA LEU A 243 -1.21 -0.95 -14.72
C LEU A 243 -1.16 0.58 -14.75
N ASP A 244 -1.64 1.25 -13.70
CA ASP A 244 -1.64 2.71 -13.57
C ASP A 244 -0.20 3.28 -13.64
N ASN A 245 0.80 2.51 -13.18
CA ASN A 245 2.21 2.87 -13.24
C ASN A 245 2.93 2.45 -14.55
N GLY A 246 2.19 1.92 -15.53
CA GLY A 246 2.72 1.56 -16.85
C GLY A 246 3.70 0.39 -16.81
N MET A 247 3.45 -0.61 -15.96
CA MET A 247 4.29 -1.81 -15.84
C MET A 247 3.90 -2.93 -16.81
N PHE A 248 2.80 -2.77 -17.54
CA PHE A 248 2.22 -3.82 -18.39
C PHE A 248 3.24 -4.47 -19.34
N ILE A 249 3.95 -3.67 -20.14
CA ILE A 249 4.95 -4.17 -21.10
C ILE A 249 6.17 -4.78 -20.40
N LYS A 250 6.65 -4.17 -19.32
CA LYS A 250 7.85 -4.64 -18.61
C LYS A 250 7.63 -5.98 -17.90
N LEU A 251 6.40 -6.29 -17.51
CA LEU A 251 6.05 -7.52 -16.78
C LEU A 251 5.57 -8.66 -17.68
N VAL A 252 5.52 -8.48 -19.01
CA VAL A 252 5.27 -9.56 -19.99
C VAL A 252 6.15 -10.80 -19.76
N PRO A 253 7.48 -10.69 -19.54
CA PRO A 253 8.31 -11.86 -19.27
C PRO A 253 8.14 -12.45 -17.85
N CYS A 254 7.31 -11.86 -16.99
CA CYS A 254 7.17 -12.27 -15.61
C CYS A 254 5.98 -13.23 -15.38
N PRO A 255 6.03 -14.06 -14.32
CA PRO A 255 4.92 -14.94 -13.94
C PRO A 255 3.60 -14.20 -13.70
N LEU A 256 3.69 -12.92 -13.32
CA LEU A 256 2.54 -12.04 -13.06
C LEU A 256 1.71 -11.72 -14.31
N TYR A 257 2.26 -11.87 -15.52
CA TYR A 257 1.57 -11.52 -16.77
C TYR A 257 0.22 -12.23 -16.94
N SER A 258 0.14 -13.50 -16.51
CA SER A 258 -1.11 -14.27 -16.57
C SER A 258 -2.22 -13.65 -15.71
N ALA A 259 -1.86 -13.07 -14.55
CA ALA A 259 -2.80 -12.38 -13.68
C ALA A 259 -3.31 -11.07 -14.32
N PHE A 260 -2.43 -10.29 -14.99
CA PHE A 260 -2.85 -9.10 -15.75
C PHE A 260 -3.85 -9.45 -16.85
N VAL A 261 -3.58 -10.50 -17.62
CA VAL A 261 -4.48 -10.96 -18.70
C VAL A 261 -5.84 -11.37 -18.15
N ASN A 262 -5.87 -12.15 -17.06
CA ASN A 262 -7.11 -12.57 -16.43
C ASN A 262 -7.90 -11.38 -15.85
N TYR A 263 -7.20 -10.41 -15.24
CA TYR A 263 -7.82 -9.19 -14.71
C TYR A 263 -8.51 -8.38 -15.82
N ILE A 264 -7.81 -8.12 -16.93
CA ILE A 264 -8.33 -7.34 -18.05
C ILE A 264 -9.55 -8.02 -18.68
N ILE A 265 -9.48 -9.34 -18.91
CA ILE A 265 -10.60 -10.12 -19.47
C ILE A 265 -11.81 -10.13 -18.52
N THR A 266 -11.58 -10.32 -17.22
CA THR A 266 -12.65 -10.39 -16.22
C THR A 266 -13.32 -9.02 -16.05
N LYS A 267 -12.55 -7.93 -16.04
CA LYS A 267 -13.08 -6.56 -15.95
C LYS A 267 -13.86 -6.16 -17.20
N GLU A 268 -13.42 -6.58 -18.39
CA GLU A 268 -14.17 -6.34 -19.62
C GLU A 268 -15.48 -7.12 -19.67
N ALA A 269 -15.48 -8.38 -19.20
CA ALA A 269 -16.69 -9.21 -19.14
C ALA A 269 -17.69 -8.76 -18.06
N ALA A 270 -17.23 -8.14 -16.98
CA ALA A 270 -18.07 -7.69 -15.87
C ALA A 270 -18.92 -6.44 -16.19
N GLY A 271 -18.60 -5.70 -17.26
CA GLY A 271 -19.43 -4.59 -17.75
C GLY A 271 -19.59 -3.40 -16.78
N ASP A 272 -18.72 -3.28 -15.78
CA ASP A 272 -18.88 -2.36 -14.66
C ASP A 272 -18.32 -0.96 -14.99
N ASP A 273 -19.25 -0.01 -15.07
CA ASP A 273 -19.18 1.46 -15.13
C ASP A 273 -18.09 2.20 -15.97
N ALA A 274 -18.56 3.23 -16.67
CA ALA A 274 -17.90 4.02 -17.71
C ALA A 274 -16.58 4.75 -17.33
N ALA A 275 -16.09 4.64 -16.10
CA ALA A 275 -14.76 5.10 -15.66
C ALA A 275 -13.68 4.00 -15.76
N ALA A 276 -14.07 2.71 -15.88
CA ALA A 276 -13.18 1.54 -15.96
C ALA A 276 -12.66 1.22 -17.38
N ARG A 277 -12.94 2.09 -18.38
CA ARG A 277 -12.54 1.87 -19.79
C ARG A 277 -11.07 2.14 -20.10
N GLN A 278 -10.20 2.31 -19.10
CA GLN A 278 -8.78 2.58 -19.34
C GLN A 278 -8.03 1.32 -19.82
N TYR A 279 -8.43 0.14 -19.34
CA TYR A 279 -7.74 -1.12 -19.61
C TYR A 279 -8.67 -2.12 -20.29
N THR A 280 -8.71 -2.07 -21.62
CA THR A 280 -9.46 -3.02 -22.45
C THR A 280 -8.54 -4.05 -23.11
N VAL A 281 -9.09 -5.17 -23.57
CA VAL A 281 -8.35 -6.15 -24.37
C VAL A 281 -7.78 -5.50 -25.63
N ASP A 282 -8.53 -4.61 -26.29
CA ASP A 282 -8.05 -3.87 -27.47
C ASP A 282 -6.88 -2.94 -27.14
N TRP A 283 -6.90 -2.25 -25.99
CA TRP A 283 -5.79 -1.43 -25.51
C TRP A 283 -4.54 -2.30 -25.27
N ALA A 284 -4.69 -3.42 -24.56
CA ALA A 284 -3.60 -4.32 -24.26
C ALA A 284 -2.97 -4.93 -25.52
N ILE A 285 -3.79 -5.28 -26.52
CA ILE A 285 -3.32 -5.72 -27.85
C ILE A 285 -2.54 -4.59 -28.54
N GLY A 286 -3.01 -3.34 -28.47
CA GLY A 286 -2.34 -2.17 -29.02
C GLY A 286 -0.96 -1.94 -28.41
N GLU A 287 -0.87 -1.98 -27.08
CA GLU A 287 0.39 -1.83 -26.33
C GLU A 287 1.38 -2.96 -26.66
N LEU A 288 0.94 -4.21 -26.69
CA LEU A 288 1.79 -5.36 -27.04
C LEU A 288 2.27 -5.30 -28.49
N THR A 289 1.40 -4.89 -29.41
CA THR A 289 1.77 -4.72 -30.84
C THR A 289 2.77 -3.58 -31.00
N GLY A 290 2.59 -2.46 -30.30
CA GLY A 290 3.52 -1.33 -30.28
C GLY A 290 4.89 -1.69 -29.71
N ALA A 291 4.93 -2.58 -28.71
CA ALA A 291 6.15 -3.11 -28.11
C ALA A 291 6.75 -4.34 -28.84
N ASN A 292 6.20 -4.73 -29.99
CA ASN A 292 6.64 -5.86 -30.82
C ASN A 292 6.46 -7.27 -30.20
N TYR A 293 5.55 -7.41 -29.22
CA TYR A 293 5.14 -8.69 -28.62
C TYR A 293 3.95 -9.31 -29.37
N LEU A 294 4.14 -9.59 -30.67
CA LEU A 294 3.07 -10.06 -31.57
C LEU A 294 2.47 -11.42 -31.17
N ALA A 295 3.29 -12.32 -30.63
CA ALA A 295 2.84 -13.64 -30.17
C ALA A 295 1.86 -13.52 -28.99
N GLU A 296 2.17 -12.65 -28.03
CA GLU A 296 1.35 -12.40 -26.86
C GLU A 296 0.07 -11.63 -27.19
N ALA A 297 0.15 -10.66 -28.11
CA ALA A 297 -1.03 -9.97 -28.64
C ALA A 297 -2.01 -10.96 -29.32
N GLY A 298 -1.48 -11.92 -30.08
CA GLY A 298 -2.25 -13.01 -30.66
C GLY A 298 -2.85 -13.94 -29.59
N HIS A 299 -2.07 -14.30 -28.57
CA HIS A 299 -2.52 -15.15 -27.46
C HIS A 299 -3.68 -14.50 -26.69
N LEU A 300 -3.57 -13.21 -26.37
CA LEU A 300 -4.61 -12.45 -25.68
C LEU A 300 -5.91 -12.40 -26.50
N LYS A 301 -5.81 -12.14 -27.81
CA LYS A 301 -6.95 -12.12 -28.72
C LYS A 301 -7.66 -13.46 -28.83
N LEU A 302 -6.91 -14.57 -28.86
CA LEU A 302 -7.49 -15.91 -28.88
C LEU A 302 -8.12 -16.27 -27.53
N THR A 303 -7.53 -15.79 -26.44
CA THR A 303 -8.04 -16.01 -25.08
C THR A 303 -9.35 -15.24 -24.85
N SER A 304 -9.45 -13.98 -25.26
CA SER A 304 -10.67 -13.19 -25.16
C SER A 304 -11.80 -13.72 -26.05
N ALA A 305 -11.46 -14.31 -27.20
CA ALA A 305 -12.42 -14.98 -28.09
C ALA A 305 -12.93 -16.34 -27.53
N GLY A 306 -12.50 -16.75 -26.34
CA GLY A 306 -12.96 -17.99 -25.70
C GLY A 306 -12.38 -19.27 -26.32
N VAL A 307 -11.30 -19.16 -27.09
CA VAL A 307 -10.66 -20.33 -27.73
C VAL A 307 -10.02 -21.22 -26.65
N PRO A 308 -10.25 -22.54 -26.64
CA PRO A 308 -9.64 -23.46 -25.67
C PRO A 308 -8.11 -23.42 -25.71
N ALA A 309 -7.47 -23.59 -24.55
CA ALA A 309 -6.00 -23.48 -24.40
C ALA A 309 -5.19 -24.34 -25.38
N SER A 310 -5.73 -25.50 -25.78
CA SER A 310 -5.13 -26.43 -26.76
C SER A 310 -4.97 -25.85 -28.17
N LEU A 311 -5.74 -24.82 -28.52
CA LEU A 311 -5.74 -24.18 -29.84
C LEU A 311 -5.07 -22.79 -29.85
N ARG A 312 -4.56 -22.33 -28.70
CA ARG A 312 -4.01 -20.97 -28.54
C ARG A 312 -2.58 -20.79 -29.08
N GLY A 313 -1.91 -21.86 -29.46
CA GLY A 313 -0.62 -21.81 -30.16
C GLY A 313 -0.76 -22.45 -31.54
N PHE A 314 -0.41 -21.74 -32.62
CA PHE A 314 -0.45 -22.30 -33.98
C PHE A 314 0.33 -23.64 -34.08
N SER A 315 1.49 -23.76 -33.44
CA SER A 315 2.26 -25.01 -33.42
C SER A 315 1.58 -26.14 -32.65
N GLN A 316 0.82 -25.82 -31.61
CA GLN A 316 0.12 -26.80 -30.77
C GLN A 316 -1.23 -27.21 -31.38
N ALA A 317 -1.92 -26.27 -32.03
CA ALA A 317 -3.11 -26.52 -32.85
C ALA A 317 -2.79 -27.37 -34.10
N VAL A 318 -1.65 -27.11 -34.75
CA VAL A 318 -1.15 -27.95 -35.85
C VAL A 318 -0.72 -29.33 -35.34
N ALA A 319 -0.04 -29.41 -34.19
CA ALA A 319 0.32 -30.70 -33.60
C ALA A 319 -0.91 -31.52 -33.16
N CYS A 320 -1.92 -30.90 -32.57
CA CYS A 320 -3.20 -31.55 -32.23
C CYS A 320 -3.99 -31.95 -33.48
N GLY A 321 -4.08 -31.07 -34.50
CA GLY A 321 -4.74 -31.39 -35.76
C GLY A 321 -4.04 -32.50 -36.55
N LEU A 322 -2.71 -32.57 -36.49
CA LEU A 322 -1.91 -33.68 -37.04
C LEU A 322 -2.11 -34.97 -36.24
N ALA A 323 -2.21 -34.89 -34.91
CA ALA A 323 -2.48 -36.06 -34.07
C ALA A 323 -3.90 -36.61 -34.27
N GLU A 324 -4.90 -35.75 -34.46
CA GLU A 324 -6.27 -36.13 -34.80
C GLU A 324 -6.38 -36.68 -36.22
N SER A 325 -5.68 -36.08 -37.19
CA SER A 325 -5.57 -36.63 -38.56
C SER A 325 -4.85 -37.99 -38.58
N ALA A 326 -3.81 -38.17 -37.77
CA ALA A 326 -3.12 -39.45 -37.63
C ALA A 326 -4.02 -40.53 -37.00
N ARG A 327 -4.88 -40.17 -36.03
CA ARG A 327 -5.87 -41.08 -35.44
C ARG A 327 -7.00 -41.45 -36.41
N THR A 328 -7.47 -40.51 -37.24
CA THR A 328 -8.49 -40.79 -38.28
C THR A 328 -7.92 -41.63 -39.42
N CYS A 329 -6.66 -41.43 -39.79
CA CYS A 329 -5.96 -42.31 -40.74
C CYS A 329 -5.69 -43.71 -40.18
N ALA A 330 -5.43 -43.87 -38.87
CA ALA A 330 -5.29 -45.18 -38.24
C ALA A 330 -6.63 -45.95 -38.23
N TYR A 331 -7.73 -45.29 -37.87
CA TYR A 331 -9.07 -45.88 -37.90
C TYR A 331 -9.53 -46.27 -39.32
N SER A 332 -9.10 -45.53 -40.34
CA SER A 332 -9.44 -45.84 -41.74
C SER A 332 -8.66 -47.03 -42.30
N LYS A 333 -7.51 -47.39 -41.69
CA LYS A 333 -6.75 -48.58 -42.04
C LYS A 333 -7.35 -49.86 -41.45
N ASP A 334 -7.82 -49.78 -40.20
CA ASP A 334 -8.44 -50.93 -39.52
C ASP A 334 -9.81 -51.32 -40.12
N ILE A 335 -10.47 -50.44 -40.87
CA ILE A 335 -11.74 -50.74 -41.57
C ILE A 335 -11.52 -51.33 -42.97
N LEU A 336 -10.30 -51.26 -43.52
CA LEU A 336 -9.95 -51.81 -44.84
C LEU A 336 -9.22 -53.17 -44.76
N GLU A 337 -8.97 -53.68 -43.55
CA GLU A 337 -8.33 -54.99 -43.30
C GLU A 337 -9.28 -56.05 -42.69
N ASP A 338 -10.59 -55.77 -42.61
CA ASP A 338 -11.67 -56.77 -42.36
C ASP A 338 -12.48 -57.04 -43.64
#